data_AF-A0A1E3VTT4-F1
#
_entry.id   AF-A0A1E3VTT4-F1
#
_cell.length_a   1.000
_cell.length_b   1.000
_cell.length_c   1.000
_cell.angle_alpha   90.00
_cell.angle_beta   90.00
_cell.angle_gamma   90.00
#
_symmetry.space_group_name_H-M   'P 1'
#
loop_
_entity.id
_entity.type
_entity.pdbx_description
1 polymer ?
#
loop_
_entity_poly.entity_id
_entity_poly.type
_entity_poly.pdbx_seq_one_letter_code
_entity_poly.pdbx_strand_id
1 'polypeptide(L)'
;MEGAPAYGIIVGWGDYMRDVTVTGNVIRKSHIGIGVAAASGAGAALITDNLIDGAQDGAIRAMKGPTPVGPDLALESAESYPNLAVYSNVVR
;
A
#
# COMPACT_ATOMS: atom_id res chain seq x y z
N MET A 1 9.64 6.08 -7.99
CA MET A 1 9.31 7.40 -7.39
C MET A 1 10.33 7.74 -6.30
N GLU A 2 10.70 9.02 -6.12
CA GLU A 2 11.59 9.47 -5.05
C GLU A 2 11.05 10.75 -4.38
N GLY A 3 11.08 10.82 -3.04
CA GLY A 3 10.90 12.08 -2.28
C GLY A 3 9.45 12.58 -2.12
N ALA A 4 8.43 11.74 -2.25
CA ALA A 4 7.06 12.23 -2.15
C ALA A 4 6.67 12.59 -0.71
N PRO A 5 6.00 13.75 -0.52
CA PRO A 5 5.64 14.24 0.79
C PRO A 5 4.52 13.43 1.46
N ALA A 6 3.73 12.67 0.69
CA ALA A 6 2.59 11.89 1.20
C ALA A 6 2.69 10.42 0.82
N TYR A 7 2.57 10.08 -0.46
CA TYR A 7 2.53 8.70 -0.92
C TYR A 7 3.52 8.45 -2.05
N GLY A 8 4.16 7.28 -2.03
CA GLY A 8 4.82 6.70 -3.17
C GLY A 8 3.84 6.46 -4.32
N ILE A 9 2.83 5.67 -3.99
CA ILE A 9 1.67 5.33 -4.82
C ILE A 9 0.44 5.34 -3.90
N ILE A 10 -0.69 5.87 -4.38
CA ILE A 10 -1.99 5.72 -3.72
C ILE A 10 -2.94 4.94 -4.64
N VAL A 11 -3.61 3.94 -4.08
CA VAL A 11 -4.47 3.01 -4.83
C VAL A 11 -5.88 3.06 -4.27
N GLY A 12 -6.79 3.56 -5.10
CA GLY A 12 -8.22 3.63 -4.77
C GLY A 12 -8.57 4.68 -3.72
N TRP A 13 -9.88 4.83 -3.48
CA TRP A 13 -10.43 5.70 -2.45
C TRP A 13 -11.77 5.14 -1.98
N GLY A 14 -11.85 4.69 -0.73
CA GLY A 14 -13.05 4.03 -0.21
C GLY A 14 -13.49 2.85 -1.09
N ASP A 15 -14.79 2.74 -1.33
CA ASP A 15 -15.40 1.62 -2.08
C ASP A 15 -15.22 1.70 -3.60
N TYR A 16 -14.52 2.74 -4.10
CA TYR A 16 -14.39 2.99 -5.54
C TYR A 16 -13.18 2.30 -6.19
N MET A 17 -12.30 1.66 -5.41
CA MET A 17 -11.23 0.84 -5.98
C MET A 17 -11.82 -0.36 -6.73
N ARG A 18 -11.30 -0.66 -7.93
CA ARG A 18 -11.73 -1.80 -8.75
C ARG A 18 -10.48 -2.53 -9.25
N ASP A 19 -10.19 -3.68 -8.64
CA ASP A 19 -9.24 -4.70 -9.07
C ASP A 19 -7.92 -4.16 -9.66
N VAL A 20 -6.96 -3.88 -8.78
CA VAL A 20 -5.69 -3.22 -9.16
C VAL A 20 -4.49 -4.09 -8.85
N THR A 21 -3.53 -4.16 -9.77
CA THR A 21 -2.21 -4.74 -9.54
C THR A 21 -1.16 -3.64 -9.42
N VAL A 22 -0.39 -3.61 -8.34
CA VAL A 22 0.77 -2.75 -8.17
C VAL A 22 2.01 -3.62 -8.05
N THR A 23 2.78 -3.68 -9.15
CA THR A 23 3.92 -4.58 -9.28
C THR A 23 5.09 -3.96 -10.02
N GLY A 24 6.31 -4.37 -9.66
CA GLY A 24 7.54 -3.97 -10.32
C GLY A 24 7.96 -2.52 -10.09
N ASN A 25 7.48 -1.90 -9.02
CA ASN A 25 7.80 -0.49 -8.73
C ASN A 25 9.02 -0.36 -7.82
N VAL A 26 9.73 0.75 -7.99
CA VAL A 26 10.77 1.19 -7.05
C VAL A 26 10.36 2.53 -6.44
N ILE A 27 10.18 2.56 -5.12
CA ILE A 27 9.72 3.70 -4.34
C ILE A 27 10.78 4.07 -3.31
N ARG A 28 11.20 5.33 -3.27
CA ARG A 28 12.26 5.81 -2.37
C ARG A 28 11.81 7.06 -1.61
N LYS A 29 12.19 7.14 -0.33
CA LYS A 29 12.08 8.35 0.51
C LYS A 29 10.67 8.98 0.47
N SER A 30 9.66 8.18 0.74
CA SER A 30 8.25 8.63 0.83
C SER A 30 7.80 8.71 2.27
N HIS A 31 6.73 9.46 2.56
CA HIS A 31 6.08 9.32 3.85
C HIS A 31 5.44 7.93 3.98
N ILE A 32 4.44 7.59 3.16
CA ILE A 32 3.94 6.21 2.97
C ILE A 32 4.42 5.69 1.63
N GLY A 33 4.91 4.45 1.55
CA GLY A 33 5.30 3.82 0.29
C GLY A 33 4.11 3.62 -0.65
N ILE A 34 3.22 2.70 -0.32
CA ILE A 34 1.98 2.40 -1.05
C ILE A 34 0.82 2.52 -0.07
N GLY A 35 -0.09 3.46 -0.31
CA GLY A 35 -1.38 3.53 0.38
C GLY A 35 -2.45 2.84 -0.44
N VAL A 36 -3.20 1.90 0.14
CA VAL A 36 -4.26 1.17 -0.57
C VAL A 36 -5.60 1.21 0.17
N ALA A 37 -6.68 1.50 -0.54
CA ALA A 37 -8.03 1.48 0.02
C ALA A 37 -8.42 0.06 0.48
N ALA A 38 -8.83 -0.05 1.74
CA ALA A 38 -9.24 -1.32 2.37
C ALA A 38 -10.71 -1.31 2.82
N ALA A 39 -11.55 -0.53 2.14
CA ALA A 39 -12.97 -0.46 2.44
C ALA A 39 -13.67 -1.75 1.99
N SER A 40 -14.72 -2.18 2.70
CA SER A 40 -15.38 -3.47 2.44
C SER A 40 -16.05 -3.57 1.06
N GLY A 41 -16.42 -2.43 0.44
CA GLY A 41 -16.95 -2.40 -0.93
C GLY A 41 -15.89 -2.21 -2.02
N ALA A 42 -14.62 -2.11 -1.64
CA ALA A 42 -13.51 -1.99 -2.57
C ALA A 42 -13.23 -3.32 -3.27
N GLY A 43 -12.83 -3.25 -4.54
CA GLY A 43 -12.31 -4.41 -5.28
C GLY A 43 -10.99 -4.91 -4.71
N ALA A 44 -10.42 -5.93 -5.33
CA ALA A 44 -9.17 -6.52 -4.87
C ALA A 44 -7.96 -5.63 -5.21
N ALA A 45 -6.89 -5.73 -4.41
CA ALA A 45 -5.59 -5.20 -4.77
C ALA A 45 -4.52 -6.27 -4.57
N LEU A 46 -3.73 -6.48 -5.62
CA LEU A 46 -2.51 -7.27 -5.57
C LEU A 46 -1.31 -6.33 -5.52
N ILE A 47 -0.55 -6.39 -4.43
CA ILE A 47 0.64 -5.55 -4.23
C ILE A 47 1.84 -6.47 -4.03
N THR A 48 2.65 -6.61 -5.09
CA THR A 48 3.74 -7.59 -5.11
C THR A 48 4.93 -7.14 -5.92
N ASP A 49 6.12 -7.67 -5.64
CA ASP A 49 7.35 -7.38 -6.36
C ASP A 49 7.72 -5.88 -6.43
N ASN A 50 7.41 -5.14 -5.36
CA ASN A 50 7.84 -3.74 -5.22
C ASN A 50 9.06 -3.63 -4.31
N LEU A 51 10.01 -2.77 -4.67
CA LEU A 51 11.12 -2.36 -3.83
C LEU A 51 10.80 -1.00 -3.20
N ILE A 52 10.69 -0.96 -1.88
CA ILE A 52 10.34 0.24 -1.12
C ILE A 52 11.45 0.55 -0.14
N ASP A 53 12.01 1.76 -0.21
CA ASP A 53 13.23 2.14 0.49
C ASP A 53 13.04 3.48 1.22
N GLY A 54 13.20 3.48 2.54
CA GLY A 54 13.10 4.69 3.36
C GLY A 54 11.70 5.31 3.41
N ALA A 55 10.64 4.49 3.50
CA ALA A 55 9.30 4.95 3.83
C ALA A 55 9.20 5.30 5.34
N GLN A 56 8.61 6.45 5.68
CA GLN A 56 8.61 6.98 7.05
C GLN A 56 7.46 6.43 7.93
N ASP A 57 6.25 6.33 7.36
CA ASP A 57 5.02 5.84 8.02
C ASP A 57 4.54 4.53 7.35
N GLY A 58 5.50 3.65 7.07
CA GLY A 58 5.26 2.31 6.53
C GLY A 58 5.35 2.21 5.01
N ALA A 59 5.84 1.06 4.57
CA ALA A 59 6.02 0.73 3.17
C ALA A 59 4.69 0.44 2.48
N ILE A 60 3.79 -0.30 3.10
CA ILE A 60 2.46 -0.60 2.54
C ILE A 60 1.40 -0.41 3.62
N ARG A 61 0.48 0.55 3.44
CA ARG A 61 -0.56 0.86 4.44
C ARG A 61 -1.95 0.68 3.86
N ALA A 62 -2.82 0.01 4.61
CA ALA A 62 -4.26 0.10 4.41
C ALA A 62 -4.74 1.51 4.75
N MET A 63 -5.66 2.04 3.94
CA MET A 63 -6.11 3.43 4.01
C MET A 63 -7.62 3.52 4.21
N LYS A 64 -8.04 4.41 5.12
CA LYS A 64 -9.41 4.91 5.27
C LYS A 64 -9.41 6.40 4.91
N GLY A 65 -9.71 6.71 3.65
CA GLY A 65 -9.48 8.05 3.11
C GLY A 65 -7.98 8.40 3.20
N PRO A 66 -7.59 9.55 3.79
CA PRO A 66 -6.18 9.92 3.94
C PRO A 66 -5.50 9.28 5.16
N THR A 67 -6.23 8.51 5.98
CA THR A 67 -5.72 8.00 7.26
C THR A 67 -5.25 6.55 7.11
N PRO A 68 -3.98 6.23 7.42
CA PRO A 68 -3.52 4.85 7.48
C PRO A 68 -4.16 4.13 8.67
N VAL A 69 -4.53 2.87 8.47
CA VAL A 69 -5.14 2.02 9.49
C VAL A 69 -4.35 0.73 9.65
N GLY A 70 -4.19 0.28 10.89
CA GLY A 70 -3.44 -0.92 11.21
C GLY A 70 -1.93 -0.81 10.95
N PRO A 71 -1.25 -1.96 10.87
CA PRO A 71 0.21 -2.02 10.76
C PRO A 71 0.71 -1.72 9.33
N ASP A 72 2.03 -1.80 9.16
CA ASP A 72 2.65 -1.89 7.84
C ASP A 72 2.46 -3.31 7.27
N LEU A 73 1.70 -3.43 6.19
CA LEU A 73 1.35 -4.69 5.55
C LEU A 73 2.53 -5.34 4.81
N ALA A 74 3.64 -4.63 4.67
CA ALA A 74 4.88 -5.24 4.18
C ALA A 74 5.67 -5.97 5.28
N LEU A 75 5.37 -5.69 6.55
CA LEU A 75 6.02 -6.30 7.72
C LEU A 75 5.09 -7.26 8.47
N GLU A 76 3.78 -7.00 8.45
CA GLU A 76 2.75 -7.81 9.09
C GLU A 76 1.76 -8.37 8.06
N SER A 77 1.05 -9.45 8.43
CA SER A 77 0.10 -10.12 7.53
C SER A 77 -1.09 -9.23 7.18
N ALA A 78 -1.51 -9.28 5.91
CA ALA A 78 -2.69 -8.58 5.41
C ALA A 78 -4.01 -9.34 5.65
N GLU A 79 -4.02 -10.44 6.40
CA GLU A 79 -5.20 -11.29 6.64
C GLU A 79 -6.42 -10.55 7.22
N SER A 80 -6.20 -9.45 7.94
CA SER A 80 -7.28 -8.59 8.45
C SER A 80 -8.00 -7.77 7.35
N TYR A 81 -7.47 -7.76 6.12
CA TYR A 81 -7.96 -7.00 4.98
C TYR A 81 -8.28 -7.94 3.80
N PRO A 82 -9.51 -8.46 3.72
CA PRO A 82 -9.87 -9.53 2.78
C PRO A 82 -9.68 -9.19 1.30
N ASN A 83 -9.66 -7.90 0.95
CA ASN A 83 -9.48 -7.43 -0.42
C ASN A 83 -8.01 -7.17 -0.80
N LEU A 84 -7.06 -7.36 0.13
CA LEU A 84 -5.65 -7.05 -0.10
C LEU A 84 -4.79 -8.32 -0.11
N ALA A 85 -4.07 -8.53 -1.20
CA ALA A 85 -3.02 -9.53 -1.30
C ALA A 85 -1.66 -8.82 -1.35
N VAL A 86 -0.89 -8.95 -0.28
CA VAL A 86 0.42 -8.28 -0.12
C VAL A 86 1.49 -9.35 0.10
N TYR A 87 2.40 -9.51 -0.84
CA TYR A 87 3.47 -10.51 -0.76
C TYR A 87 4.65 -10.18 -1.67
N SER A 88 5.83 -10.74 -1.39
CA SER A 88 7.05 -10.57 -2.20
C SER A 88 7.53 -9.12 -2.41
N ASN A 89 7.13 -8.20 -1.53
CA ASN A 89 7.68 -6.84 -1.53
C ASN A 89 8.98 -6.82 -0.70
N VAL A 90 9.98 -6.06 -1.17
CA VAL A 90 11.25 -5.87 -0.45
C VAL A 90 11.24 -4.48 0.18
N VAL A 91 11.38 -4.44 1.50
CA VAL A 91 11.39 -3.20 2.29
C VAL A 91 12.73 -3.04 2.99
N ARG A 92 13.29 -1.83 2.92
CA ARG A 92 14.55 -1.47 3.59
C ARG A 92 14.59 0.01 3.99
#